data_AF-A0A382QFF3-F1
#
_entry.id   AF-A0A382QFF3-F1
#
_cell.length_a   1.000
_cell.length_b   1.000
_cell.length_c   1.000
_cell.angle_alpha   90.00
_cell.angle_beta   90.00
_cell.angle_gamma   90.00
#
_symmetry.space_group_name_H-M   'P 1'
#
loop_
_entity.id
_entity.type
_entity.pdbx_description
1 polymer ?
#
loop_
_entity_poly.entity_id
_entity_poly.type
_entity_poly.pdbx_seq_one_letter_code
_entity_poly.pdbx_strand_id
1 'polypeptide(L)' 'MVCYDRAFLWGAHQLELLPKSYEGNKRQIRDYLRGRKGGEEAWQLLQGQVYGRWVDRAKLFPGVVRFLWR' A
#
# COMPACT_ATOMS: atom_id res chain seq x y z
N MET A 1 -15.64 3.97 0.64
CA MET A 1 -14.38 3.78 1.38
C MET A 1 -13.33 3.31 0.39
N VAL A 2 -12.35 4.14 0.07
CA VAL A 2 -11.48 3.95 -1.10
C VAL A 2 -10.50 2.79 -0.86
N CYS A 3 -10.52 1.78 -1.74
CA CYS A 3 -9.81 0.48 -1.68
C CYS A 3 -8.28 0.56 -1.84
N TYR A 4 -7.61 1.47 -1.11
CA TYR A 4 -6.15 1.53 -1.11
C TYR A 4 -5.50 0.33 -0.42
N ASP A 5 -6.23 -0.37 0.47
CA ASP A 5 -5.70 -1.53 1.20
C ASP A 5 -5.09 -2.58 0.28
N ARG A 6 -5.74 -2.88 -0.86
CA ARG A 6 -5.21 -3.83 -1.85
C ARG A 6 -3.94 -3.33 -2.55
N ALA A 7 -3.85 -2.03 -2.86
CA ALA A 7 -2.66 -1.46 -3.45
C ALA A 7 -1.48 -1.47 -2.47
N PHE A 8 -1.73 -1.20 -1.20
CA PHE A 8 -0.73 -1.29 -0.13
C PHE A 8 -0.30 -2.73 0.11
N LEU A 9 -1.24 -3.67 0.21
CA LEU A 9 -0.95 -5.09 0.40
C LEU A 9 -0.11 -5.63 -0.76
N TRP A 10 -0.57 -5.38 -1.99
CA TRP A 10 0.14 -5.81 -3.19
C TRP A 10 1.54 -5.19 -3.28
N GLY A 11 1.67 -3.87 -3.06
CA GLY A 11 2.96 -3.19 -3.06
C GLY A 11 3.92 -3.71 -1.98
N ALA A 12 3.39 -4.02 -0.79
CA ALA A 12 4.19 -4.56 0.30
C ALA A 12 4.69 -5.99 0.01
N HIS A 13 3.89 -6.81 -0.69
CA HIS A 13 4.35 -8.11 -1.20
C HIS A 13 5.40 -7.98 -2.30
N GLN A 14 5.25 -7.02 -3.21
CA GLN A 14 6.25 -6.79 -4.27
C GLN A 14 7.59 -6.30 -3.74
N LEU A 15 7.57 -5.53 -2.66
CA LEU A 15 8.77 -5.04 -1.98
C LEU A 15 9.30 -6.04 -0.94
N GLU A 16 8.72 -7.24 -0.85
CA GLU A 16 9.06 -8.30 0.11
C GLU A 16 9.06 -7.81 1.57
N LEU A 17 8.29 -6.77 1.86
CA LEU A 17 8.15 -6.17 3.19
C LEU A 17 7.25 -7.02 4.09
N LEU A 18 6.39 -7.85 3.49
CA LEU A 18 5.47 -8.76 4.15
C LEU A 18 5.67 -10.19 3.65
N PRO A 19 5.44 -11.21 4.50
CA PRO A 19 5.31 -12.60 4.04
C PRO A 19 4.20 -12.74 3.01
N LYS A 20 4.35 -13.58 1.99
CA LYS A 20 3.35 -13.79 0.91
C LYS A 20 1.96 -14.21 1.40
N SER A 21 1.88 -14.83 2.57
CA SER A 21 0.64 -15.25 3.23
C SER A 21 0.00 -14.16 4.11
N TYR A 22 0.65 -13.00 4.24
CA TYR A 22 0.13 -11.92 5.07
C TYR A 22 -1.05 -11.25 4.37
N GLU A 23 -2.15 -11.12 5.11
CA GLU A 23 -3.34 -10.39 4.72
C GLU A 23 -3.64 -9.31 5.76
N GLY A 24 -4.04 -8.13 5.31
CA GLY A 24 -4.35 -7.03 6.21
C GLY A 24 -4.69 -5.75 5.47
N ASN A 25 -5.31 -4.82 6.18
CA ASN A 25 -5.57 -3.48 5.69
C ASN A 25 -4.33 -2.57 5.83
N LYS A 26 -4.38 -1.38 5.23
CA LYS A 26 -3.30 -0.39 5.27
C LYS A 26 -2.80 -0.11 6.69
N ARG A 27 -3.70 -0.06 7.67
CA ARG A 27 -3.36 0.23 9.08
C ARG A 27 -2.56 -0.92 9.69
N GLN A 28 -3.00 -2.16 9.49
CA GLN A 28 -2.31 -3.36 9.94
C GLN A 28 -0.93 -3.48 9.29
N ILE A 29 -0.83 -3.22 7.98
CA ILE A 29 0.44 -3.22 7.25
C ILE A 29 1.40 -2.17 7.82
N ARG A 30 0.91 -0.94 8.03
CA ARG A 30 1.74 0.13 8.63
C ARG A 30 2.23 -0.25 10.02
N ASP A 31 1.34 -0.70 10.88
CA ASP A 31 1.67 -1.00 12.27
C ASP A 31 2.64 -2.21 12.33
N TYR A 32 2.49 -3.18 11.42
CA TYR A 32 3.43 -4.29 11.25
C TYR A 32 4.81 -3.84 10.79
N LEU A 33 4.89 -2.91 9.83
CA LEU A 33 6.16 -2.40 9.33
C LEU A 33 6.87 -1.58 10.40
N ARG A 34 6.18 -0.65 11.04
CA ARG A 34 6.74 0.22 12.11
C ARG A 34 7.22 -0.56 13.34
N GLY A 35 6.71 -1.77 13.56
CA GLY A 35 7.20 -2.68 14.61
C GLY A 35 8.59 -3.28 14.34
N ARG A 36 9.16 -3.09 13.13
CA ARG A 36 10.47 -3.61 12.75
C ARG A 36 11.53 -2.51 12.74
N LYS A 37 12.81 -2.90 12.90
CA LYS A 37 13.95 -1.99 12.73
C LYS A 37 14.00 -1.52 11.26
N GLY A 38 13.98 -0.21 11.03
CA GLY A 38 13.85 0.39 9.68
C GLY A 38 12.41 0.43 9.15
N GLY A 39 11.42 0.14 9.99
CA GLY A 39 10.01 0.07 9.63
C GLY A 39 9.41 1.35 9.07
N GLU A 40 9.85 2.50 9.57
CA GLU A 40 9.39 3.81 9.09
C GLU A 40 9.90 4.11 7.68
N GLU A 41 11.17 3.80 7.38
CA GLU A 41 11.73 3.93 6.03
C GLU A 41 11.05 2.98 5.04
N ALA A 42 10.82 1.72 5.44
CA ALA A 42 10.06 0.75 4.65
C ALA A 42 8.63 1.24 4.37
N TRP A 43 7.98 1.85 5.37
CA TRP A 43 6.66 2.44 5.22
C TRP A 43 6.66 3.64 4.27
N GLN A 44 7.64 4.54 4.39
CA GLN A 44 7.79 5.70 3.49
C GLN A 44 8.07 5.27 2.04
N LEU A 45 8.94 4.27 1.83
CA LEU A 45 9.20 3.67 0.52
C LEU A 45 7.94 3.06 -0.08
N LEU A 46 7.19 2.29 0.71
CA LEU A 46 5.92 1.70 0.27
C LEU A 46 4.91 2.78 -0.12
N GLN A 47 4.78 3.85 0.68
CA GLN A 47 3.92 4.98 0.35
C GLN A 47 4.34 5.66 -0.95
N GLY A 48 5.64 5.97 -1.11
CA GLY A 48 6.17 6.60 -2.33
C GLY A 48 5.89 5.77 -3.58
N GLN A 49 6.03 4.44 -3.48
CA GLN A 49 5.73 3.55 -4.59
C GLN A 49 4.22 3.51 -4.88
N VAL A 50 3.38 3.36 -3.85
CA VAL A 50 1.92 3.25 -4.02
C VAL A 50 1.33 4.53 -4.61
N TYR A 51 1.80 5.69 -4.17
CA TYR A 51 1.32 6.98 -4.65
C TYR A 51 1.98 7.46 -5.95
N GLY A 52 3.23 7.06 -6.23
CA GLY A 52 3.93 7.42 -7.46
C GLY A 52 3.66 6.43 -8.60
N ARG A 53 4.15 5.20 -8.47
CA ARG A 53 4.16 4.20 -9.55
C ARG A 53 2.86 3.41 -9.66
N TRP A 54 2.17 3.21 -8.55
CA TRP A 54 0.98 2.34 -8.50
C TRP A 54 -0.33 3.11 -8.44
N VAL A 55 -0.33 4.45 -8.46
CA VAL A 55 -1.56 5.26 -8.50
C VAL A 55 -2.39 4.93 -9.74
N ASP A 56 -1.75 4.67 -10.87
CA ASP A 56 -2.45 4.29 -12.10
C ASP A 56 -2.97 2.84 -12.06
N ARG A 57 -2.31 1.93 -11.32
CA ARG A 57 -2.86 0.59 -11.02
C ARG A 57 -3.98 0.64 -9.99
N ALA A 58 -3.95 1.59 -9.06
CA ALA A 58 -5.04 1.84 -8.11
C ALA A 58 -6.28 2.41 -8.82
N LYS A 59 -6.10 3.22 -9.88
CA LYS A 59 -7.18 3.67 -10.78
C LYS A 59 -7.80 2.53 -11.59
N LEU A 60 -7.02 1.50 -11.96
CA LEU A 60 -7.51 0.32 -12.69
C LEU A 60 -8.46 -0.58 -11.86
N PHE A 61 -8.57 -0.38 -10.55
CA PHE A 61 -9.72 -0.90 -9.81
C PHE A 61 -10.93 0.03 -10.04
N PRO A 62 -12.02 -0.44 -10.67
CA PRO A 62 -13.11 0.41 -11.20
C PRO A 62 -13.92 1.19 -10.15
N GLY A 63 -13.55 1.15 -8.87
CA GLY A 63 -14.20 1.88 -7.78
C GLY A 63 -13.49 3.15 -7.31
N VAL A 64 -12.28 3.48 -7.79
CA VAL A 64 -11.42 4.53 -7.19
C VAL A 64 -11.18 5.75 -8.11
N VAL A 65 -11.61 5.71 -9.37
CA VAL A 65 -11.37 6.82 -10.33
C VAL A 65 -12.21 8.07 -9.98
N ARG A 66 -13.23 7.96 -9.13
CA ARG A 66 -14.19 9.05 -8.87
C ARG A 66 -13.70 10.19 -7.96
N PHE A 67 -12.47 10.18 -7.44
CA PHE A 67 -12.09 11.12 -6.36
C PHE A 67 -10.79 11.91 -6.56
N LEU A 68 -10.11 11.81 -7.71
CA LEU A 68 -8.88 12.56 -7.99
C LEU A 68 -9.08 13.77 -8.91
N TRP A 69 -10.33 14.20 -9.15
CA TRP A 69 -10.65 15.41 -9.91
C TRP A 69 -11.69 16.25 -9.19
N ARG A 70 -11.23 17.06 -8.24
CA ARG A 70 -11.79 18.38 -7.94
C ARG A 70 -10.79 19.23 -7.17
#